data_AF-A0A8I1S5K3-F1
#
_entry.id   AF-A0A8I1S5K3-F1
#
_cell.length_a   1.000
_cell.length_b   1.000
_cell.length_c   1.000
_cell.angle_alpha   90.00
_cell.angle_beta   90.00
_cell.angle_gamma   90.00
#
_symmetry.space_group_name_H-M   'P 1'
#
loop_
_entity.id
_entity.type
_entity.pdbx_description
1 polymer ?
#
loop_
_entity_poly.entity_id
_entity_poly.type
_entity_poly.pdbx_seq_one_letter_code
_entity_poly.pdbx_strand_id
1 'polypeptide(L)'
;MTDHATSPEPPEDELPGDDPAADLGEPLLAEPPHPINWNLLTADEAEGEWLELNKWVDWLRHAYGLPASVVPPFWHRHSELVWELSALHLHWLCAYDPEQNGSAPLGWHRDFADARQRLRDWVAACGTRLDRDRPTRQTSWPGEEAAEPVEDRLIENRDQDFVQFVLDDVAARRQAEDEFYAGLNPETGELL
;
A
#
# COMPACT_ATOMS: atom_id res chain seq x y z
N MET A 1 -77.15 24.59 5.00
CA MET A 1 -77.72 24.08 3.74
C MET A 1 -76.75 24.49 2.63
N THR A 2 -76.14 23.62 1.83
CA THR A 2 -76.09 22.14 1.72
C THR A 2 -74.92 21.81 0.77
N ASP A 3 -74.17 20.71 0.81
CA ASP A 3 -74.06 19.57 1.77
C ASP A 3 -72.66 18.89 1.63
N HIS A 4 -72.43 17.79 2.36
CA HIS A 4 -71.16 17.04 2.44
C HIS A 4 -70.92 16.11 1.23
N ALA A 5 -69.69 16.04 0.73
CA ALA A 5 -69.13 14.95 -0.08
C ALA A 5 -67.59 15.08 -0.10
N THR A 6 -66.88 14.58 0.92
CA THR A 6 -66.30 13.21 0.93
C THR A 6 -65.57 12.86 -0.37
N SER A 7 -64.27 13.14 -0.42
CA SER A 7 -63.36 12.54 -1.40
C SER A 7 -63.29 11.01 -1.20
N PRO A 8 -63.22 10.21 -2.26
CA PRO A 8 -62.82 8.81 -2.16
C PRO A 8 -61.29 8.71 -2.02
N GLU A 9 -60.83 7.92 -1.06
CA GLU A 9 -59.44 7.44 -1.02
C GLU A 9 -59.22 6.44 -2.17
N PRO A 10 -58.07 6.47 -2.88
CA PRO A 10 -57.63 5.37 -3.70
C PRO A 10 -57.12 4.22 -2.80
N PRO A 11 -57.24 2.95 -3.24
CA PRO A 11 -56.98 1.80 -2.38
C PRO A 11 -55.49 1.61 -2.07
N GLU A 12 -55.24 1.13 -0.84
CA GLU A 12 -53.98 0.53 -0.42
C GLU A 12 -53.85 -0.91 -1.01
N ASP A 13 -52.63 -1.47 -0.95
CA ASP A 13 -52.25 -2.83 -1.37
C ASP A 13 -52.24 -3.19 -2.88
N GLU A 14 -51.17 -2.79 -3.58
CA GLU A 14 -50.46 -3.69 -4.50
C GLU A 14 -48.94 -3.52 -4.29
N LEU A 15 -48.32 -4.44 -3.52
CA LEU A 15 -46.85 -4.55 -3.40
C LEU A 15 -46.30 -5.19 -4.68
N PRO A 16 -45.50 -4.50 -5.51
CA PRO A 16 -44.93 -5.10 -6.70
C PRO A 16 -43.64 -5.84 -6.35
N GLY A 17 -43.64 -7.16 -6.58
CA GLY A 17 -42.47 -7.91 -7.02
C GLY A 17 -41.29 -7.99 -6.05
N ASP A 18 -41.13 -9.15 -5.43
CA ASP A 18 -39.82 -9.68 -5.06
C ASP A 18 -39.00 -9.86 -6.35
N ASP A 19 -38.13 -8.89 -6.66
CA ASP A 19 -37.29 -8.85 -7.86
C ASP A 19 -35.91 -9.43 -7.48
N PRO A 20 -35.60 -10.71 -7.80
CA PRO A 20 -34.36 -11.38 -7.37
C PRO A 20 -33.13 -10.93 -8.18
N ALA A 21 -33.11 -9.67 -8.63
CA ALA A 21 -32.06 -9.03 -9.41
C ALA A 21 -31.39 -7.85 -8.67
N ALA A 22 -31.83 -7.54 -7.45
CA ALA A 22 -31.19 -6.54 -6.59
C ALA A 22 -29.88 -7.01 -5.92
N ASP A 23 -29.49 -8.29 -6.09
CA ASP A 23 -28.20 -8.86 -5.69
C ASP A 23 -27.21 -8.92 -6.88
N LEU A 24 -27.20 -7.87 -7.69
CA LEU A 24 -26.20 -7.66 -8.75
C LEU A 24 -25.13 -6.68 -8.30
N GLY A 25 -24.42 -7.08 -7.23
CA GLY A 25 -23.21 -6.42 -6.75
C GLY A 25 -23.45 -5.01 -6.22
N GLU A 26 -23.43 -4.85 -4.91
CA GLU A 26 -22.86 -3.63 -4.35
C GLU A 26 -21.54 -3.37 -5.10
N PRO A 27 -21.29 -2.14 -5.62
CA PRO A 27 -19.96 -1.83 -6.10
C PRO A 27 -19.02 -2.16 -4.96
N LEU A 28 -17.99 -2.97 -5.22
CA LEU A 28 -16.86 -3.10 -4.31
C LEU A 28 -16.27 -1.70 -4.21
N LEU A 29 -16.74 -0.92 -3.24
CA LEU A 29 -16.24 0.40 -2.93
C LEU A 29 -14.83 0.13 -2.43
N ALA A 30 -13.86 0.28 -3.34
CA ALA A 30 -12.45 0.17 -3.01
C ALA A 30 -12.20 1.02 -1.77
N GLU A 31 -11.63 0.42 -0.74
CA GLU A 31 -11.53 1.07 0.56
C GLU A 31 -10.83 2.44 0.40
N PRO A 32 -11.32 3.50 1.07
CA PRO A 32 -10.76 4.82 0.89
C PRO A 32 -9.25 4.81 1.13
N PRO A 33 -8.44 5.37 0.20
CA PRO A 33 -6.99 5.26 0.24
C PRO A 33 -6.44 5.78 1.58
N HIS A 34 -5.80 4.89 2.35
CA HIS A 34 -5.37 5.15 3.74
C HIS A 34 -3.84 5.13 3.90
N PRO A 35 -3.29 5.79 4.95
CA PRO A 35 -1.87 5.70 5.28
C PRO A 35 -1.40 4.26 5.55
N ILE A 36 -0.51 3.75 4.71
CA ILE A 36 0.12 2.43 4.88
C ILE A 36 1.20 2.53 5.97
N ASN A 37 1.10 1.69 7.00
CA ASN A 37 2.14 1.52 8.01
C ASN A 37 2.70 0.09 7.97
N TRP A 38 3.77 -0.11 7.21
CA TRP A 38 4.43 -1.41 6.99
C TRP A 38 4.82 -2.18 8.26
N ASN A 39 4.96 -1.51 9.41
CA ASN A 39 5.26 -2.15 10.68
C ASN A 39 4.03 -2.77 11.39
N LEU A 40 2.82 -2.41 10.95
CA LEU A 40 1.55 -2.82 11.59
C LEU A 40 0.66 -3.69 10.69
N LEU A 41 1.03 -3.86 9.41
CA LEU A 41 0.29 -4.75 8.49
C LEU A 41 0.40 -6.21 8.94
N THR A 42 -0.74 -6.89 8.96
CA THR A 42 -0.81 -8.35 9.01
C THR A 42 -0.17 -8.97 7.76
N ALA A 43 0.05 -10.28 7.79
CA ALA A 43 0.61 -11.02 6.67
C ALA A 43 -0.17 -10.84 5.35
N ASP A 44 -1.50 -10.93 5.41
CA ASP A 44 -2.35 -10.88 4.21
C ASP A 44 -2.49 -9.44 3.67
N GLU A 45 -2.55 -8.43 4.55
CA GLU A 45 -2.50 -7.02 4.15
C GLU A 45 -1.16 -6.67 3.50
N ALA A 46 -0.04 -7.13 4.08
CA ALA A 46 1.30 -6.89 3.55
C ALA A 46 1.48 -7.50 2.14
N GLU A 47 0.96 -8.71 1.89
CA GLU A 47 1.00 -9.33 0.56
C GLU A 47 0.31 -8.45 -0.49
N GLY A 48 -0.89 -7.96 -0.19
CA GLY A 48 -1.66 -7.08 -1.08
C GLY A 48 -0.94 -5.75 -1.36
N GLU A 49 -0.49 -5.07 -0.31
CA GLU A 49 0.19 -3.77 -0.41
C GLU A 49 1.52 -3.88 -1.17
N TRP A 50 2.29 -4.96 -0.96
CA TRP A 50 3.52 -5.19 -1.73
C TRP A 50 3.24 -5.34 -3.23
N LEU A 51 2.21 -6.10 -3.60
CA LEU A 51 1.88 -6.38 -5.00
C LEU A 51 1.35 -5.14 -5.72
N GLU A 52 0.44 -4.38 -5.10
CA GLU A 52 -0.09 -3.14 -5.70
C GLU A 52 0.97 -2.04 -5.76
N LEU A 53 1.81 -1.86 -4.72
CA LEU A 53 2.92 -0.92 -4.80
C LEU A 53 3.90 -1.30 -5.91
N ASN A 54 4.26 -2.58 -6.06
CA ASN A 54 5.16 -3.04 -7.12
C ASN A 54 4.63 -2.78 -8.52
N LYS A 55 3.35 -3.06 -8.75
CA LYS A 55 2.62 -2.77 -9.99
C LYS A 55 2.59 -1.26 -10.28
N TRP A 56 2.32 -0.43 -9.27
CA TRP A 56 2.31 1.03 -9.42
C TRP A 56 3.71 1.61 -9.66
N VAL A 57 4.75 1.12 -8.98
CA VAL A 57 6.15 1.51 -9.21
C VAL A 57 6.61 1.13 -10.62
N ASP A 58 6.20 -0.05 -11.12
CA ASP A 58 6.49 -0.45 -12.51
C ASP A 58 5.79 0.46 -13.54
N TRP A 59 4.53 0.81 -13.31
CA TRP A 59 3.84 1.82 -14.11
C TRP A 59 4.57 3.18 -14.06
N LEU A 60 4.92 3.66 -12.86
CA LEU A 60 5.54 4.96 -12.64
C LEU A 60 6.89 5.09 -13.38
N ARG A 61 7.75 4.06 -13.30
CA ARG A 61 9.05 4.08 -13.97
C ARG A 61 8.91 4.10 -15.50
N HIS A 62 7.92 3.38 -16.05
CA HIS A 62 7.66 3.37 -17.49
C HIS A 62 7.00 4.66 -17.99
N ALA A 63 5.97 5.14 -17.29
CA ALA A 63 5.21 6.33 -17.68
C ALA A 63 6.06 7.62 -17.68
N TYR A 64 6.96 7.76 -16.71
CA TYR A 64 7.82 8.95 -16.56
C TYR A 64 9.27 8.72 -17.00
N GLY A 65 9.60 7.56 -17.57
CA GLY A 65 10.95 7.22 -18.05
C GLY A 65 12.02 7.33 -16.95
N LEU A 66 11.73 6.84 -15.74
CA LEU A 66 12.60 7.04 -14.59
C LEU A 66 13.86 6.15 -14.69
N PRO A 67 15.07 6.71 -14.54
CA PRO A 67 16.30 5.93 -14.51
C PRO A 67 16.47 5.21 -13.16
N ALA A 68 17.33 4.19 -13.14
CA ALA A 68 17.70 3.44 -11.93
C ALA A 68 18.26 4.33 -10.79
N SER A 69 18.74 5.54 -11.10
CA SER A 69 19.17 6.53 -10.11
C SER A 69 18.04 7.28 -9.40
N VAL A 70 16.77 7.03 -9.77
CA VAL A 70 15.57 7.55 -9.09
C VAL A 70 14.75 6.40 -8.51
N VAL A 71 14.57 5.32 -9.27
CA VAL A 71 13.91 4.09 -8.80
C VAL A 71 14.79 2.89 -9.20
N PRO A 72 15.57 2.31 -8.27
CA PRO A 72 16.48 1.21 -8.57
C PRO A 72 15.72 -0.13 -8.65
N PRO A 73 16.31 -1.20 -9.23
CA PRO A 73 15.63 -2.49 -9.37
C PRO A 73 15.19 -3.12 -8.03
N PHE A 74 16.03 -2.99 -7.00
CA PHE A 74 15.81 -3.53 -5.64
C PHE A 74 15.24 -2.48 -4.67
N TRP A 75 14.43 -1.53 -5.15
CA TRP A 75 13.81 -0.51 -4.29
C TRP A 75 13.06 -1.09 -3.08
N HIS A 76 12.49 -2.30 -3.21
CA HIS A 76 11.77 -3.02 -2.17
C HIS A 76 12.64 -3.45 -0.97
N ARG A 77 13.97 -3.50 -1.12
CA ARG A 77 14.91 -3.84 -0.04
C ARG A 77 15.36 -2.63 0.79
N HIS A 78 14.95 -1.41 0.44
CA HIS A 78 15.31 -0.18 1.13
C HIS A 78 14.08 0.45 1.74
N SER A 79 13.98 0.44 3.08
CA SER A 79 12.80 0.96 3.76
C SER A 79 12.56 2.44 3.45
N GLU A 80 13.61 3.26 3.29
CA GLU A 80 13.50 4.67 2.91
C GLU A 80 12.86 4.87 1.53
N LEU A 81 13.08 3.95 0.58
CA LEU A 81 12.41 3.99 -0.74
C LEU A 81 10.98 3.47 -0.64
N VAL A 82 10.75 2.40 0.12
CA VAL A 82 9.41 1.83 0.35
C VAL A 82 8.48 2.87 0.98
N TRP A 83 8.91 3.56 2.04
CA TRP A 83 8.12 4.61 2.70
C TRP A 83 7.79 5.80 1.78
N GLU A 84 8.78 6.33 1.04
CA GLU A 84 8.58 7.45 0.11
C GLU A 84 7.68 7.04 -1.08
N LEU A 85 7.85 5.83 -1.62
CA LEU A 85 7.04 5.32 -2.73
C LEU A 85 5.60 5.01 -2.30
N SER A 86 5.37 4.42 -1.12
CA SER A 86 4.02 4.25 -0.54
C SER A 86 3.30 5.59 -0.37
N ALA A 87 3.97 6.59 0.20
CA ALA A 87 3.38 7.91 0.39
C ALA A 87 3.04 8.59 -0.95
N LEU A 88 3.89 8.43 -1.97
CA LEU A 88 3.66 8.97 -3.30
C LEU A 88 2.55 8.22 -4.07
N HIS A 89 2.41 6.91 -3.86
CA HIS A 89 1.30 6.09 -4.39
C HIS A 89 -0.02 6.51 -3.75
N LEU A 90 -0.06 6.63 -2.42
CA LEU A 90 -1.22 7.11 -1.69
C LEU A 90 -1.65 8.51 -2.16
N HIS A 91 -0.69 9.43 -2.30
CA HIS A 91 -0.98 10.76 -2.82
C HIS A 91 -1.49 10.71 -4.28
N TRP A 92 -1.00 9.77 -5.10
CA TRP A 92 -1.51 9.57 -6.46
C TRP A 92 -2.98 9.11 -6.46
N LEU A 93 -3.33 8.11 -5.64
CA LEU A 93 -4.72 7.65 -5.47
C LEU A 93 -5.64 8.82 -5.08
N CYS A 94 -5.29 9.56 -4.03
CA CYS A 94 -6.07 10.73 -3.61
C CYS A 94 -6.10 11.88 -4.64
N ALA A 95 -5.12 11.99 -5.54
CA ALA A 95 -5.09 13.05 -6.55
C ALA A 95 -5.94 12.72 -7.79
N TYR A 96 -6.27 11.45 -8.01
CA TYR A 96 -7.09 10.96 -9.12
C TYR A 96 -8.46 10.40 -8.70
N ASP A 97 -8.84 10.60 -7.44
CA ASP A 97 -10.16 10.26 -6.91
C ASP A 97 -11.29 11.01 -7.66
N PRO A 98 -12.45 10.36 -7.94
CA PRO A 98 -13.55 10.99 -8.68
C PRO A 98 -14.19 12.22 -8.00
N GLU A 99 -14.15 12.33 -6.67
CA GLU A 99 -14.71 13.47 -5.92
C GLU A 99 -13.74 14.67 -5.85
N GLN A 100 -12.47 14.47 -6.24
CA GLN A 100 -11.44 15.47 -6.12
C GLN A 100 -11.46 16.53 -7.23
N ASN A 101 -10.90 17.69 -6.90
CA ASN A 101 -10.83 18.81 -7.82
C ASN A 101 -9.92 18.49 -9.03
N GLY A 102 -10.31 18.90 -10.23
CA GLY A 102 -9.54 18.63 -11.46
C GLY A 102 -8.13 19.25 -11.52
N SER A 103 -7.74 20.08 -10.54
CA SER A 103 -6.37 20.55 -10.34
C SER A 103 -5.51 19.66 -9.44
N ALA A 104 -6.08 18.67 -8.74
CA ALA A 104 -5.36 17.78 -7.84
C ALA A 104 -4.24 16.97 -8.55
N PRO A 105 -4.42 16.45 -9.79
CA PRO A 105 -3.32 15.84 -10.55
C PRO A 105 -2.14 16.80 -10.80
N LEU A 106 -2.40 18.10 -11.00
CA LEU A 106 -1.33 19.11 -11.18
C LEU A 106 -0.62 19.42 -9.85
N GLY A 107 -1.33 19.33 -8.73
CA GLY A 107 -0.75 19.35 -7.39
C GLY A 107 0.22 18.19 -7.20
N TRP A 108 -0.24 16.95 -7.45
CA TRP A 108 0.60 15.75 -7.36
C TRP A 108 1.87 15.83 -8.22
N HIS A 109 1.79 16.39 -9.43
CA HIS A 109 2.98 16.57 -10.28
C HIS A 109 4.03 17.54 -9.69
N ARG A 110 3.61 18.53 -8.87
CA ARG A 110 4.53 19.41 -8.14
C ARG A 110 5.23 18.63 -7.04
N ASP A 111 4.46 17.94 -6.21
CA ASP A 111 5.00 17.23 -5.04
C ASP A 111 5.84 16.01 -5.46
N PHE A 112 5.51 15.39 -6.60
CA PHE A 112 6.33 14.38 -7.27
C PHE A 112 7.68 14.93 -7.74
N ALA A 113 7.78 16.20 -8.15
CA ALA A 113 9.07 16.79 -8.54
C ALA A 113 10.05 16.84 -7.35
N ASP A 114 9.56 17.18 -6.17
CA ASP A 114 10.33 17.20 -4.92
C ASP A 114 10.62 15.79 -4.41
N ALA A 115 9.65 14.87 -4.48
CA ALA A 115 9.83 13.46 -4.15
C ALA A 115 10.93 12.81 -5.01
N ARG A 116 10.98 13.12 -6.32
CA ARG A 116 12.05 12.65 -7.21
C ARG A 116 13.43 13.14 -6.82
N GLN A 117 13.57 14.24 -6.07
CA GLN A 117 14.87 14.64 -5.54
C GLN A 117 15.23 13.79 -4.31
N ARG A 118 14.31 13.65 -3.34
CA ARG A 118 14.51 12.78 -2.17
C ARG A 118 14.85 11.34 -2.57
N LEU A 119 14.13 10.78 -3.55
CA LEU A 119 14.42 9.46 -4.11
C LEU A 119 15.85 9.35 -4.66
N ARG A 120 16.40 10.37 -5.35
CA ARG A 120 17.81 10.35 -5.78
C ARG A 120 18.77 10.36 -4.60
N ASP A 121 18.46 11.14 -3.57
CA ASP A 121 19.30 11.28 -2.39
C ASP A 121 19.32 9.95 -1.59
N TRP A 122 18.17 9.26 -1.50
CA TRP A 122 18.07 7.89 -0.97
C TRP A 122 18.83 6.87 -1.83
N VAL A 123 18.69 6.88 -3.16
CA VAL A 123 19.43 5.99 -4.08
C VAL A 123 20.94 6.27 -4.08
N ALA A 124 21.38 7.47 -3.72
CA ALA A 124 22.79 7.80 -3.52
C ALA A 124 23.33 7.36 -2.15
N ALA A 125 22.45 7.22 -1.14
CA ALA A 125 22.78 6.76 0.20
C ALA A 125 22.76 5.23 0.33
N CYS A 126 21.81 4.56 -0.33
CA CYS A 126 21.83 3.11 -0.51
C CYS A 126 22.85 2.72 -1.59
N GLY A 127 23.32 1.47 -1.59
CA GLY A 127 24.37 1.06 -2.52
C GLY A 127 23.89 0.56 -3.89
N THR A 128 22.58 0.64 -4.16
CA THR A 128 21.93 -0.12 -5.22
C THR A 128 22.14 0.47 -6.61
N ARG A 129 22.42 -0.44 -7.54
CA ARG A 129 22.73 -0.19 -8.95
C ARG A 129 21.87 -1.12 -9.81
N LEU A 130 22.21 -1.20 -11.09
CA LEU A 130 21.52 -2.09 -12.02
C LEU A 130 21.90 -3.57 -11.83
N ASP A 131 23.15 -3.84 -11.40
CA ASP A 131 23.75 -5.17 -11.32
C ASP A 131 23.95 -5.70 -9.89
N ARG A 132 23.91 -4.81 -8.90
CA ARG A 132 24.15 -5.11 -7.49
C ARG A 132 23.28 -4.24 -6.57
N ASP A 133 22.94 -4.80 -5.43
CA ASP A 133 22.36 -4.13 -4.28
C ASP A 133 23.37 -4.13 -3.14
N ARG A 134 23.25 -3.16 -2.24
CA ARG A 134 23.86 -3.21 -0.92
C ARG A 134 22.92 -2.48 0.06
N PRO A 135 22.47 -3.14 1.13
CA PRO A 135 21.68 -2.55 2.20
C PRO A 135 22.23 -1.20 2.69
N THR A 136 21.29 -0.31 3.02
CA THR A 136 21.55 1.07 3.43
C THR A 136 22.38 1.09 4.72
N ARG A 137 23.49 1.83 4.71
CA ARG A 137 24.46 1.82 5.83
C ARG A 137 23.89 2.52 7.05
N GLN A 138 23.61 1.75 8.09
CA GLN A 138 23.35 2.28 9.42
C GLN A 138 24.69 2.66 10.09
N THR A 139 24.72 3.76 10.82
CA THR A 139 25.89 4.21 11.59
C THR A 139 25.69 3.75 13.03
N SER A 140 26.56 2.86 13.56
CA SER A 140 26.53 2.49 14.97
C SER A 140 26.82 3.70 15.86
N TRP A 141 25.97 3.93 16.87
CA TRP A 141 26.10 5.00 17.85
C TRP A 141 27.04 4.60 18.99
N PRO A 142 27.60 5.56 19.75
CA PRO A 142 28.48 5.25 20.88
C PRO A 142 27.77 4.40 21.95
N GLY A 143 28.22 3.15 22.11
CA GLY A 143 27.65 2.17 23.04
C GLY A 143 26.86 1.04 22.37
N GLU A 144 26.58 1.15 21.07
CA GLU A 144 26.04 0.06 20.26
C GLU A 144 27.15 -0.90 19.80
N GLU A 145 26.79 -2.15 19.53
CA GLU A 145 27.68 -3.11 18.89
C GLU A 145 27.92 -2.69 17.43
N ALA A 146 29.14 -2.92 16.93
CA ALA A 146 29.48 -2.59 15.55
C ALA A 146 28.71 -3.52 14.60
N ALA A 147 27.97 -2.94 13.65
CA ALA A 147 27.25 -3.74 12.65
C ALA A 147 28.21 -4.59 11.81
N GLU A 148 27.77 -5.82 11.48
CA GLU A 148 28.49 -6.72 10.57
C GLU A 148 28.80 -6.05 9.21
N PRO A 149 29.93 -6.39 8.55
CA PRO A 149 30.26 -5.82 7.25
C PRO A 149 29.21 -6.16 6.19
N VAL A 150 28.47 -5.14 5.74
CA VAL A 150 27.46 -5.31 4.67
C VAL A 150 28.15 -5.61 3.33
N GLU A 151 27.87 -6.79 2.78
CA GLU A 151 28.32 -7.26 1.46
C GLU A 151 27.41 -6.74 0.32
N ASP A 152 27.96 -6.72 -0.90
CA ASP A 152 27.21 -6.39 -2.12
C ASP A 152 26.51 -7.67 -2.65
N ARG A 153 25.19 -7.63 -2.85
CA ARG A 153 24.36 -8.71 -3.41
C ARG A 153 24.20 -8.53 -4.92
N LEU A 154 24.33 -9.60 -5.71
CA LEU A 154 24.07 -9.53 -7.17
C LEU A 154 22.56 -9.52 -7.48
N ILE A 155 22.20 -8.74 -8.50
CA ILE A 155 20.83 -8.66 -9.05
C ILE A 155 20.75 -9.55 -10.30
N GLU A 156 20.47 -10.84 -10.11
CA GLU A 156 20.36 -11.80 -11.22
C GLU A 156 18.98 -11.72 -11.91
N ASN A 157 17.91 -11.76 -11.12
CA ASN A 157 16.53 -11.65 -11.59
C ASN A 157 15.70 -10.85 -10.57
N ARG A 158 15.30 -9.64 -10.97
CA ARG A 158 14.60 -8.71 -10.08
C ARG A 158 13.21 -9.17 -9.68
N ASP A 159 12.47 -9.77 -10.59
CA ASP A 159 11.07 -10.15 -10.32
C ASP A 159 11.02 -11.43 -9.47
N GLN A 160 11.95 -12.36 -9.68
CA GLN A 160 12.13 -13.50 -8.79
C GLN A 160 12.59 -13.08 -7.38
N ASP A 161 13.51 -12.10 -7.28
CA ASP A 161 13.94 -11.56 -5.99
C ASP A 161 12.79 -10.88 -5.24
N PHE A 162 11.95 -10.12 -5.95
CA PHE A 162 10.77 -9.48 -5.40
C PHE A 162 9.76 -10.50 -4.88
N VAL A 163 9.42 -11.52 -5.67
CA VAL A 163 8.50 -12.60 -5.24
C VAL A 163 9.03 -13.32 -4.00
N GLN A 164 10.33 -13.67 -3.97
CA GLN A 164 10.91 -14.32 -2.79
C GLN A 164 10.87 -13.40 -1.57
N PHE A 165 11.18 -12.11 -1.73
CA PHE A 165 11.13 -11.14 -0.64
C PHE A 165 9.73 -11.00 -0.04
N VAL A 166 8.67 -10.95 -0.86
CA VAL A 166 7.28 -10.90 -0.36
C VAL A 166 6.92 -12.19 0.36
N LEU A 167 7.28 -13.36 -0.17
CA LEU A 167 7.06 -14.65 0.51
C LEU A 167 7.78 -14.72 1.86
N ASP A 168 9.00 -14.21 1.96
CA ASP A 168 9.78 -14.18 3.20
C ASP A 168 9.16 -13.21 4.23
N ASP A 169 8.73 -12.00 3.84
CA ASP A 169 8.06 -11.01 4.71
C ASP A 169 6.70 -11.51 5.21
N VAL A 170 5.88 -12.08 4.32
CA VAL A 170 4.58 -12.68 4.67
C VAL A 170 4.76 -13.86 5.63
N ALA A 171 5.74 -14.73 5.39
CA ALA A 171 6.03 -15.85 6.30
C ALA A 171 6.49 -15.39 7.68
N ALA A 172 7.35 -14.35 7.76
CA ALA A 172 7.79 -13.76 9.01
C ALA A 172 6.63 -13.12 9.80
N ARG A 173 5.70 -12.45 9.11
CA ARG A 173 4.48 -11.88 9.72
C ARG A 173 3.57 -12.97 10.28
N ARG A 174 3.25 -14.02 9.49
CA ARG A 174 2.43 -15.15 9.97
C ARG A 174 3.06 -15.84 11.19
N GLN A 175 4.39 -16.01 11.21
CA GLN A 175 5.06 -16.56 12.39
C GLN A 175 4.91 -15.65 13.62
N ALA A 176 5.06 -14.33 13.46
CA ALA A 176 4.89 -13.38 14.57
C ALA A 176 3.42 -13.33 15.08
N GLU A 177 2.45 -13.45 14.18
CA GLU A 177 1.03 -13.59 14.51
C GLU A 177 0.76 -14.89 15.27
N ASP A 178 1.23 -16.04 14.77
CA ASP A 178 1.10 -17.35 15.42
C ASP A 178 1.77 -17.38 16.80
N GLU A 179 2.95 -16.79 16.95
CA GLU A 179 3.65 -16.65 18.23
C GLU A 179 2.89 -15.76 19.21
N PHE A 180 2.29 -14.66 18.74
CA PHE A 180 1.42 -13.80 19.55
C PHE A 180 0.17 -14.56 20.02
N TYR A 181 -0.54 -15.27 19.13
CA TYR A 181 -1.72 -16.06 19.49
C TYR A 181 -1.39 -17.24 20.41
N ALA A 182 -0.25 -17.91 20.22
CA ALA A 182 0.21 -18.98 21.10
C ALA A 182 0.62 -18.48 22.51
N GLY A 183 1.01 -17.20 22.62
CA GLY A 183 1.32 -16.53 23.88
C GLY A 183 0.10 -16.03 24.66
N LEU A 184 -1.11 -16.02 24.08
CA LEU A 184 -2.32 -15.55 24.74
C LEU A 184 -2.91 -16.60 25.69
N ASN A 185 -3.24 -16.20 26.91
CA ASN A 185 -4.08 -16.96 27.81
C ASN A 185 -5.53 -17.01 27.26
N PRO A 186 -6.09 -18.19 26.93
CA PRO A 186 -7.41 -18.30 26.32
C PRO A 186 -8.57 -17.92 27.25
N GLU A 187 -8.35 -17.78 28.56
CA GLU A 187 -9.39 -17.36 29.52
C GLU A 187 -9.37 -15.85 29.85
N THR A 188 -8.22 -15.17 29.70
CA THR A 188 -8.10 -13.72 30.02
C THR A 188 -7.76 -12.82 28.84
N GLY A 189 -7.22 -13.37 27.73
CA GLY A 189 -6.73 -12.58 26.60
C GLY A 189 -5.44 -11.81 26.90
N GLU A 190 -4.75 -12.14 28.00
CA GLU A 190 -3.46 -11.56 28.39
C GLU A 190 -2.30 -12.42 27.90
N LEU A 191 -1.15 -11.81 27.59
CA LEU A 191 0.07 -12.55 27.24
C LEU A 191 0.68 -13.21 28.50
N LEU A 192 1.18 -14.44 28.33
CA LEU A 192 1.77 -15.29 29.38
C LEU A 192 3.21 -14.92 29.77
#